data_AF-Q95TA8-F1
#
_entry.id   AF-Q95TA8-F1
#
_cell.length_a   1.000
_cell.length_b   1.000
_cell.length_c   1.000
_cell.angle_alpha   90.00
_cell.angle_beta   90.00
_cell.angle_gamma   90.00
#
_symmetry.space_group_name_H-M   'P 1'
#
loop_
_entity.id
_entity.type
_entity.pdbx_description
1 polymer ?
#
loop_
_entity_poly.entity_id
_entity_poly.type
_entity_poly.pdbx_seq_one_letter_code
_entity_poly.pdbx_strand_id
1 'polypeptide(L)'
;MERFALTTCIRRVWIMSGWLRQEAAIAAGMLVVQRHQVELRNEEEEGLKVGQQTASSGGDVGVDSQGRLRRVRLLDDYIVPFECGL
;
A
#
# COMPACT_ATOMS: atom_id res chain seq x y z
N MET A 1 -51.19 22.97 25.60
CA MET A 1 -49.81 22.47 25.85
C MET A 1 -49.20 21.72 24.67
N GLU A 2 -49.99 21.15 23.76
CA GLU A 2 -49.49 20.26 22.69
C GLU A 2 -48.53 20.91 21.67
N ARG A 3 -48.74 22.18 21.33
CA ARG A 3 -47.86 22.89 20.37
C ARG A 3 -46.40 22.94 20.83
N PHE A 4 -46.16 23.11 22.14
CA PHE A 4 -44.82 23.15 22.72
C PHE A 4 -44.12 21.78 22.69
N ALA A 5 -44.89 20.70 22.87
CA ALA A 5 -44.37 19.34 22.79
C ALA A 5 -43.92 19.00 21.36
N LEU A 6 -44.72 19.39 20.35
CA LEU A 6 -44.39 19.18 18.93
C LEU A 6 -43.12 19.94 18.53
N THR A 7 -43.00 21.22 18.87
CA THR A 7 -41.79 22.01 18.55
C THR A 7 -40.54 21.43 19.20
N THR A 8 -40.67 20.90 20.43
CA THR A 8 -39.55 20.25 21.14
C THR A 8 -39.15 18.94 20.46
N CYS A 9 -40.13 18.13 20.03
CA CYS A 9 -39.88 16.90 19.28
C CYS A 9 -39.16 17.18 17.95
N ILE A 10 -39.66 18.14 17.16
CA ILE A 10 -39.04 18.55 15.89
C ILE A 10 -37.60 19.02 16.12
N ARG A 11 -37.35 19.81 17.17
CA ARG A 11 -35.99 20.25 17.51
C ARG A 11 -35.06 19.08 17.85
N ARG A 12 -35.53 18.09 18.62
CA ARG A 12 -34.76 16.88 18.93
C ARG A 12 -34.42 16.08 17.68
N VAL A 13 -35.39 15.85 16.81
CA VAL A 13 -35.19 15.16 15.52
C VAL A 13 -34.18 15.92 14.66
N TRP A 14 -34.28 17.25 14.61
CA TRP A 14 -33.35 18.08 13.84
C TRP A 14 -31.91 17.96 14.35
N ILE A 15 -31.71 18.03 15.67
CA ILE A 15 -30.39 17.85 16.31
C ILE A 15 -29.83 16.46 16.00
N MET A 16 -30.60 15.40 16.21
CA MET A 16 -30.18 14.02 15.93
C MET A 16 -29.85 13.81 14.45
N SER A 17 -30.65 14.37 13.55
CA SER A 17 -30.40 14.30 12.10
C SER A 17 -29.11 15.03 11.71
N GLY A 18 -28.78 16.13 12.39
CA GLY A 18 -27.52 16.85 12.20
C GLY A 18 -26.32 16.00 12.58
N TRP A 19 -26.39 15.33 13.73
CA TRP A 19 -25.34 14.44 14.22
C TRP A 19 -25.12 13.25 13.28
N LEU A 20 -26.21 12.58 12.86
CA LEU A 20 -26.13 11.46 11.91
C LEU A 20 -25.51 11.86 10.56
N ARG A 21 -25.77 13.08 10.06
CA ARG A 21 -25.14 13.56 8.82
C ARG A 21 -23.64 13.78 8.99
N GLN A 22 -23.19 14.25 10.15
CA GLN A 22 -21.76 14.44 10.43
C GLN A 22 -21.05 13.08 10.53
N GLU A 23 -21.64 12.11 11.24
CA GLU A 23 -21.08 10.76 11.31
C GLU A 23 -20.99 10.11 9.92
N ALA A 24 -22.04 10.24 9.10
CA ALA A 24 -22.03 9.73 7.73
C ALA A 24 -20.96 10.39 6.86
N ALA A 25 -20.77 11.71 6.99
CA ALA A 25 -19.74 12.44 6.25
C ALA A 25 -18.32 12.00 6.65
N ILE A 26 -18.07 11.81 7.94
CA ILE A 26 -16.78 11.34 8.46
C ILE A 26 -16.53 9.89 8.00
N ALA A 27 -17.52 9.00 8.10
CA ALA A 27 -17.40 7.62 7.64
C ALA A 27 -17.13 7.53 6.12
N ALA A 28 -17.81 8.34 5.32
CA ALA A 28 -17.56 8.44 3.89
C ALA A 28 -16.15 8.95 3.58
N GLY A 29 -15.69 9.98 4.30
CA GLY A 29 -14.32 10.49 4.18
C GLY A 29 -13.27 9.43 4.52
N MET A 30 -13.47 8.69 5.61
CA MET A 30 -12.56 7.59 6.00
C MET A 30 -12.50 6.48 4.95
N LEU A 31 -13.63 6.11 4.34
CA LEU A 31 -13.65 5.10 3.27
C LEU A 31 -12.85 5.54 2.04
N VAL A 32 -12.91 6.82 1.67
CA VAL A 32 -12.10 7.36 0.54
C VAL A 32 -10.62 7.34 0.89
N VAL A 33 -10.24 7.76 2.10
CA VAL A 33 -8.84 7.73 2.56
C VAL A 33 -8.30 6.29 2.61
N GLN A 34 -9.09 5.34 3.11
CA GLN A 34 -8.72 3.93 3.13
C GLN A 34 -8.53 3.37 1.72
N ARG A 35 -9.42 3.70 0.77
CA ARG A 35 -9.24 3.29 -0.63
C ARG A 35 -7.95 3.84 -1.22
N HIS A 36 -7.68 5.12 -1.01
CA HIS A 36 -6.46 5.75 -1.50
C HIS A 36 -5.20 5.14 -0.89
N GLN A 37 -5.20 4.82 0.41
CA GLN A 37 -4.08 4.13 1.05
C GLN A 37 -3.86 2.71 0.51
N VAL A 38 -4.94 1.98 0.20
CA VAL A 38 -4.84 0.65 -0.40
C VAL A 38 -4.32 0.73 -1.84
N GLU A 39 -4.75 1.73 -2.61
CA GLU A 39 -4.22 1.99 -3.96
C GLU A 39 -2.73 2.30 -3.91
N LEU A 40 -2.29 3.24 -3.06
CA LEU A 40 -0.88 3.56 -2.87
C LEU A 40 -0.06 2.33 -2.44
N ARG A 41 -0.58 1.53 -1.50
CA ARG A 41 0.09 0.31 -1.06
C ARG A 41 0.20 -0.72 -2.18
N ASN A 42 -0.81 -0.85 -3.02
CA ASN A 42 -0.77 -1.75 -4.17
C ASN A 42 0.25 -1.25 -5.21
N GLU A 43 0.32 0.06 -5.46
CA GLU A 43 1.33 0.67 -6.33
C GLU A 43 2.76 0.46 -5.80
N GLU A 44 2.96 0.61 -4.48
CA GLU A 44 4.23 0.31 -3.81
C GLU A 44 4.61 -1.17 -3.92
N GLU A 45 3.65 -2.08 -3.69
CA GLU A 45 3.88 -3.52 -3.84
C GLU A 45 4.13 -3.93 -5.29
N GLU A 46 3.48 -3.30 -6.27
CA GLU A 46 3.75 -3.52 -7.70
C GLU A 46 5.12 -2.97 -8.10
N GLY A 47 5.50 -1.79 -7.64
CA GLY A 47 6.84 -1.22 -7.84
C GLY A 47 7.94 -2.10 -7.24
N LEU A 48 7.70 -2.67 -6.05
CA LEU A 48 8.63 -3.60 -5.42
C LEU A 48 8.75 -4.91 -6.21
N LYS A 49 7.64 -5.44 -6.73
CA LYS A 49 7.64 -6.67 -7.55
C LYS A 49 8.30 -6.47 -8.91
N VAL A 50 8.10 -5.32 -9.54
CA VAL A 50 8.80 -4.96 -10.80
C VAL A 50 10.30 -4.81 -10.55
N GLY A 51 10.70 -4.13 -9.47
CA GLY A 51 12.10 -4.02 -9.06
C GLY A 51 12.75 -5.37 -8.77
N GLN A 52 12.02 -6.26 -8.10
CA GLN A 52 12.50 -7.60 -7.74
C GLN A 52 12.54 -8.57 -8.94
N GLN A 53 11.67 -8.41 -9.94
CA GLN A 53 11.74 -9.15 -11.20
C GLN A 53 12.88 -8.67 -12.10
N THR A 54 13.19 -7.37 -12.12
CA THR A 54 14.39 -6.87 -12.82
C THR A 54 15.69 -7.30 -12.14
N ALA A 55 15.71 -7.42 -10.81
CA ALA A 55 16.88 -7.91 -10.08
C ALA A 55 17.09 -9.43 -10.24
N SER A 56 16.02 -10.24 -10.38
CA SER A 56 16.17 -11.70 -10.54
C SER A 56 16.45 -12.15 -11.99
N SER A 57 16.18 -11.31 -12.99
CA SER A 57 16.38 -11.64 -14.40
C SER A 57 17.74 -11.20 -14.97
N GLY A 58 18.44 -10.28 -14.29
CA GLY A 58 19.83 -9.93 -14.59
C GLY A 58 20.79 -10.69 -13.69
N GLY A 59 21.12 -11.95 -14.02
CA GLY A 59 22.14 -12.68 -13.27
C GLY A 59 23.43 -11.88 -13.25
N ASP A 60 23.96 -11.56 -12.07
CA ASP A 60 25.18 -10.79 -11.92
C ASP A 60 26.28 -11.40 -12.78
N VAL A 61 26.93 -10.58 -13.60
CA VAL A 61 27.99 -11.03 -14.50
C VAL A 61 29.32 -10.58 -13.92
N GLY A 62 30.13 -11.55 -13.50
CA GLY A 62 31.50 -11.34 -13.07
C GLY A 62 32.46 -11.57 -14.23
N VAL A 63 33.65 -11.00 -14.13
CA VAL A 63 34.75 -11.22 -15.09
C VAL A 63 35.76 -12.17 -14.42
N ASP A 64 36.11 -13.27 -15.07
CA ASP A 64 37.16 -14.16 -14.57
C ASP A 64 38.57 -13.58 -14.82
N SER A 65 39.60 -14.23 -14.26
CA SER A 65 41.00 -13.80 -14.44
C SER A 65 41.51 -13.89 -15.88
N GLN A 66 40.73 -14.48 -16.79
CA GLN A 66 41.00 -14.58 -18.23
C GLN A 66 40.18 -13.55 -19.04
N GLY A 67 39.46 -12.64 -18.38
CA GLY A 67 38.64 -11.61 -19.03
C GLY A 67 37.31 -12.13 -19.60
N ARG A 68 36.86 -13.34 -19.24
CA ARG A 68 35.61 -13.90 -19.74
C ARG A 68 34.46 -13.57 -18.79
N LEU A 69 33.31 -13.24 -19.38
CA LEU A 69 32.07 -13.01 -18.66
C LEU A 69 31.51 -14.34 -18.14
N ARG A 70 31.25 -14.42 -16.84
CA ARG A 70 30.62 -15.58 -16.17
C ARG A 70 29.46 -15.11 -15.30
N ARG A 71 28.42 -15.95 -15.19
CA ARG A 71 27.34 -15.73 -14.23
C ARG A 71 27.86 -15.97 -12.81
N VAL A 72 27.73 -14.97 -11.97
CA VAL A 72 28.07 -15.00 -10.54
C VAL A 72 26.83 -14.73 -9.71
N ARG A 73 26.89 -15.05 -8.43
CA ARG A 73 25.93 -14.62 -7.42
C ARG A 73 26.66 -13.69 -6.47
N LEU A 74 26.11 -12.49 -6.24
CA LEU A 74 26.53 -11.66 -5.12
C LEU A 74 25.84 -12.14 -3.84
N LEU A 75 26.64 -12.56 -2.86
CA LEU A 75 26.28 -12.60 -1.45
C LEU A 75 26.77 -11.32 -0.77
N ASP A 76 26.22 -10.99 0.41
CA ASP A 76 26.48 -9.73 1.13
C ASP A 76 27.99 -9.41 1.26
N ASP A 77 28.85 -10.43 1.40
CA ASP A 77 30.31 -10.28 1.54
C ASP A 77 31.15 -11.01 0.47
N TYR A 78 30.55 -11.76 -0.48
CA TYR A 78 31.29 -12.61 -1.42
C TYR A 78 30.66 -12.67 -2.82
N ILE A 79 31.51 -12.67 -3.85
CA ILE A 79 31.11 -12.98 -5.24
C ILE A 79 31.46 -14.44 -5.50
N VAL A 80 30.46 -15.27 -5.74
CA VAL A 80 30.64 -16.72 -5.95
C VAL A 80 30.21 -17.09 -7.37
N PRO A 81 30.97 -17.90 -8.12
CA PRO A 81 30.52 -18.45 -9.40
C PRO A 81 29.20 -19.19 -9.23
N PHE A 82 28.27 -19.04 -10.18
CA PHE A 82 26.95 -19.69 -10.11
C PHE A 82 27.03 -21.23 -9.97
N GLU A 83 28.15 -21.81 -10.40
CA GLU A 83 28.44 -23.24 -10.34
C GLU A 83 28.65 -23.80 -8.91
N CYS A 84 28.90 -22.94 -7.91
CA CYS A 84 29.25 -23.39 -6.55
C CYS A 84 28.04 -23.49 -5.58
N GLY A 85 26.81 -23.66 -6.09
CA GLY A 85 25.58 -23.63 -5.28
C GLY A 85 24.80 -24.95 -5.19
N LEU A 86 25.48 -26.06 -4.89
CA LEU A 86 24.88 -27.37 -4.55
C LEU A 86 24.87 -27.60 -3.03
#